data_AF-A0A227J3Q6-F1
#
_entry.id   AF-A0A227J3Q6-F1
#
_cell.length_a   1.000
_cell.length_b   1.000
_cell.length_c   1.000
_cell.angle_alpha   90.00
_cell.angle_beta   90.00
_cell.angle_gamma   90.00
#
_symmetry.space_group_name_H-M   'P 1'
#
loop_
_entity.id
_entity.type
_entity.pdbx_description
1 polymer ?
#
loop_
_entity_poly.entity_id
_entity_poly.type
_entity_poly.pdbx_seq_one_letter_code
_entity_poly.pdbx_strand_id
1 'polypeptide(L)'
;FDAGNPNSTTLTLLRDLPKHKELAEISAVETMARRSDGSVFPVLFSLTTFPWHGELYFLATLIDISKRKKAEQSLQLINQELAQRVEERTQALRQAQEQLIESSKMAA
;
A
#
# COMPACT_ATOMS: atom_id res chain seq x y z
N PHE A 1 -9.35 1.42 -1.25
CA PHE A 1 -8.54 2.27 -0.36
C PHE A 1 -9.32 3.55 -0.14
N ASP A 2 -10.20 3.56 0.85
CA ASP A 2 -11.22 4.59 1.00
C ASP A 2 -10.71 5.69 1.93
N ALA A 3 -10.01 6.66 1.36
CA ALA A 3 -9.46 7.79 2.07
C ALA A 3 -10.60 8.64 2.63
N GLY A 4 -10.67 8.81 3.96
CA GLY A 4 -11.55 9.79 4.58
C GLY A 4 -13.04 9.59 4.35
N ASN A 5 -13.49 8.40 3.93
CA ASN A 5 -14.91 8.09 3.86
C ASN A 5 -15.46 7.90 5.28
N PRO A 6 -16.33 8.79 5.80
CA PRO A 6 -16.99 8.59 7.08
C PRO A 6 -17.89 7.35 7.10
N ASN A 7 -18.19 6.78 5.92
CA ASN A 7 -18.89 5.50 5.74
C ASN A 7 -17.93 4.31 5.54
N SER A 8 -16.63 4.46 5.82
CA SER A 8 -15.71 3.32 5.90
C SER A 8 -16.29 2.31 6.88
N THR A 9 -16.67 1.13 6.39
CA THR A 9 -17.28 0.06 7.19
C THR A 9 -16.44 -0.23 8.44
N THR A 10 -15.12 -0.15 8.33
CA THR A 10 -14.17 -0.32 9.44
C THR A 10 -14.37 0.71 10.56
N LEU A 11 -14.60 1.99 10.26
CA LEU A 11 -14.81 3.03 11.29
C LEU A 11 -16.21 2.96 11.90
N THR A 12 -17.23 2.65 11.10
CA THR A 12 -18.60 2.46 11.58
C THR A 12 -18.71 1.26 12.52
N LEU A 13 -18.03 0.16 12.21
CA LEU A 13 -17.94 -1.03 13.07
C LEU A 13 -17.27 -0.74 14.42
N LEU A 14 -16.28 0.14 14.45
CA LEU A 14 -15.57 0.51 15.68
C LEU A 14 -16.43 1.38 16.63
N ARG A 15 -17.43 2.11 16.11
CA ARG A 15 -18.28 3.00 16.92
C ARG A 15 -19.30 2.24 17.78
N ASP A 16 -19.72 1.06 17.32
CA ASP A 16 -20.71 0.20 17.97
C ASP A 16 -20.16 -1.20 18.32
N LEU A 17 -18.87 -1.30 18.66
CA LEU A 17 -18.22 -2.56 19.05
C LEU A 17 -18.99 -3.41 20.08
N PRO A 18 -19.62 -2.83 21.12
CA PRO A 18 -20.38 -3.62 22.09
C PRO A 18 -21.61 -4.31 21.48
N LYS A 19 -22.17 -3.78 20.39
CA LYS A 19 -23.37 -4.30 19.71
C LYS A 19 -23.06 -5.34 18.64
N HIS A 20 -21.79 -5.42 18.20
CA HIS A 20 -21.34 -6.27 17.11
C HIS A 20 -20.32 -7.32 17.59
N LYS A 21 -20.71 -8.09 18.62
CA LYS A 21 -19.87 -9.15 19.23
C LYS A 21 -19.42 -10.25 18.24
N GLU A 22 -20.14 -10.44 17.14
CA GLU A 22 -19.82 -11.44 16.10
C GLU A 22 -18.70 -10.98 15.15
N LEU A 23 -18.35 -9.69 15.13
CA LEU A 23 -17.28 -9.10 14.31
C LEU A 23 -15.94 -8.99 15.06
N ALA A 24 -15.80 -9.74 16.15
CA ALA A 24 -14.75 -9.66 17.15
C ALA A 24 -13.30 -9.88 16.66
N GLU A 25 -13.11 -10.22 15.38
CA GLU A 25 -11.81 -10.42 14.78
C GLU A 25 -11.68 -9.62 13.48
N ILE A 26 -10.91 -8.53 13.56
CA ILE A 26 -10.41 -7.82 12.38
C ILE A 26 -8.92 -8.13 12.29
N SER A 27 -8.57 -8.96 11.32
CA SER A 27 -7.17 -9.28 11.00
C SER A 27 -6.52 -8.14 10.22
N ALA A 28 -5.45 -7.56 10.77
CA ALA A 28 -4.46 -6.67 10.12
C ALA A 28 -4.93 -5.99 8.81
N VAL A 29 -5.79 -4.97 8.94
CA VAL A 29 -6.29 -4.15 7.83
C VAL A 29 -5.50 -2.84 7.74
N GLU A 30 -5.04 -2.49 6.55
CA GLU A 30 -4.48 -1.15 6.30
C GLU A 30 -5.61 -0.12 6.19
N THR A 31 -5.58 0.91 7.02
CA THR A 31 -6.54 2.01 7.02
C THR A 31 -5.85 3.33 7.35
N MET A 32 -6.61 4.42 7.46
CA MET A 32 -6.12 5.73 7.86
C MET A 32 -6.55 6.05 9.29
N ALA A 33 -5.59 6.46 10.13
CA ALA A 33 -5.83 6.99 11.46
C ALA A 33 -5.65 8.52 11.48
N ARG A 34 -6.27 9.18 12.46
CA ARG A 34 -6.15 10.62 12.69
C ARG A 34 -5.45 10.87 14.03
N ARG A 35 -4.40 11.68 14.02
CA ARG A 35 -3.72 12.15 15.25
C ARG A 35 -4.55 13.22 15.95
N SER A 36 -4.21 13.51 17.21
CA SER A 36 -4.87 14.57 17.99
C SER A 36 -4.73 15.96 17.37
N ASP A 37 -3.67 16.21 16.60
CA ASP A 37 -3.45 17.44 15.83
C ASP A 37 -4.27 17.53 14.52
N GLY A 38 -5.08 16.50 14.22
CA GLY A 38 -5.91 16.42 13.02
C GLY A 38 -5.22 15.80 11.80
N SER A 39 -3.90 15.60 11.83
CA SER A 39 -3.16 14.98 10.73
C SER A 39 -3.57 13.52 10.53
N VAL A 40 -3.53 13.05 9.28
CA VAL A 40 -3.94 11.68 8.90
C VAL A 40 -2.70 10.87 8.52
N PHE A 41 -2.65 9.61 8.95
CA PHE A 41 -1.54 8.72 8.63
C PHE A 41 -2.02 7.28 8.41
N PRO A 42 -1.35 6.52 7.54
CA PRO A 42 -1.70 5.13 7.31
C PRO A 42 -1.30 4.27 8.52
N VAL A 43 -2.20 3.40 8.93
CA VAL A 43 -2.04 2.48 10.04
C VAL A 43 -2.39 1.06 9.59
N LEU A 44 -1.65 0.06 10.08
CA LEU A 44 -2.09 -1.32 10.08
C LEU A 44 -2.85 -1.56 11.39
N PHE A 45 -4.13 -1.83 11.26
CA PHE A 45 -5.07 -1.97 12.37
C PHE A 45 -5.49 -3.43 12.52
N SER A 46 -5.48 -3.94 13.74
CA SER A 46 -6.12 -5.21 14.07
C SER A 46 -6.94 -5.09 15.34
N LEU A 47 -8.04 -5.84 15.39
CA LEU A 47 -8.91 -5.95 16.56
C LEU A 47 -9.09 -7.43 16.88
N THR A 48 -8.82 -7.79 18.12
CA THR A 48 -9.06 -9.15 18.64
C THR A 48 -9.83 -9.04 19.94
N THR A 49 -10.55 -10.09 20.31
CA THR A 49 -11.16 -10.17 21.63
C THR A 49 -10.50 -11.23 22.48
N PHE A 50 -10.49 -11.01 23.80
CA PHE A 50 -9.99 -11.99 24.75
C PHE A 50 -10.78 -11.92 26.05
N PRO A 51 -11.05 -13.06 26.71
CA PRO A 51 -11.68 -13.07 28.02
C PRO A 51 -10.66 -12.72 29.11
N TRP A 52 -11.05 -11.89 30.07
CA TRP A 52 -10.26 -11.54 31.25
C TRP A 52 -11.18 -11.31 32.45
N HIS A 53 -10.94 -11.99 33.58
CA HIS A 53 -11.81 -11.96 34.78
C HIS A 53 -13.31 -12.16 34.51
N GLY A 54 -13.67 -13.02 33.54
CA GLY A 54 -15.06 -13.30 33.21
C GLY A 54 -15.73 -12.26 32.30
N GLU A 55 -15.02 -11.20 31.93
CA GLU A 55 -15.48 -10.15 31.02
C GLU A 55 -14.74 -10.24 29.67
N LEU A 56 -15.40 -9.83 28.59
CA LEU A 56 -14.81 -9.81 27.25
C LEU A 56 -14.14 -8.46 26.99
N TYR A 57 -12.84 -8.48 26.69
CA TYR A 57 -12.06 -7.30 26.34
C TYR A 57 -11.72 -7.28 24.86
N PHE A 58 -11.51 -6.07 24.33
CA PHE A 58 -11.00 -5.85 22.99
C PHE A 58 -9.53 -5.42 23.06
N LEU A 59 -8.67 -6.07 22.29
CA LEU A 59 -7.30 -5.64 22.03
C LEU A 59 -7.25 -5.03 20.63
N ALA A 60 -7.08 -3.71 20.59
CA ALA A 60 -6.81 -2.96 19.36
C ALA A 60 -5.29 -2.74 19.21
N THR A 61 -4.74 -3.12 18.06
CA THR A 61 -3.34 -2.84 17.71
C THR A 61 -3.32 -1.88 16.53
N LEU A 62 -2.55 -0.80 16.67
CA LEU A 62 -2.36 0.22 15.64
C LEU A 62 -0.86 0.38 15.38
N ILE A 63 -0.42 0.04 14.17
CA ILE A 63 0.99 0.18 13.75
C ILE A 63 1.07 1.26 12.68
N ASP A 64 1.77 2.36 12.96
CA ASP A 64 2.03 3.39 11.95
C ASP A 64 2.89 2.79 10.80
N ILE A 65 2.31 2.71 9.61
CA ILE A 65 2.95 2.16 8.42
C ILE A 65 3.40 3.25 7.44
N SER A 66 3.48 4.52 7.87
CA SER A 66 3.90 5.65 7.03
C SER A 66 5.26 5.43 6.40
N LYS A 67 6.23 4.92 7.17
CA LYS A 67 7.58 4.63 6.67
C LYS A 67 7.56 3.57 5.57
N ARG A 68 6.80 2.49 5.79
CA ARG A 68 6.64 1.42 4.81
C ARG A 68 5.99 1.94 3.53
N LYS A 69 4.90 2.69 3.64
CA LYS A 69 4.19 3.27 2.48
C LYS A 69 5.07 4.23 1.67
N LYS A 70 5.89 5.05 2.33
CA LYS A 70 6.87 5.92 1.64
C LYS A 70 7.91 5.11 0.86
N ALA A 71 8.41 4.02 1.45
CA ALA A 71 9.35 3.13 0.77
C ALA A 71 8.70 2.43 -0.44
N GLU A 72 7.48 1.90 -0.29
CA GLU A 72 6.69 1.29 -1.38
C GLU A 72 6.52 2.26 -2.55
N GLN A 73 6.14 3.51 -2.27
CA GLN A 73 5.98 4.55 -3.28
C GLN A 73 7.31 4.90 -3.97
N SER A 74 8.39 5.05 -3.20
CA SER A 74 9.71 5.34 -3.78
C SER A 74 10.19 4.21 -4.70
N LEU A 75 9.98 2.95 -4.30
CA LEU A 75 10.32 1.80 -5.14
C LEU A 75 9.49 1.77 -6.42
N GLN A 76 8.19 2.07 -6.31
CA GLN A 76 7.31 2.14 -7.48
C GLN A 76 7.77 3.19 -8.49
N LEU A 77 8.14 4.39 -8.02
CA LEU A 77 8.65 5.46 -8.87
C LEU A 77 9.97 5.08 -9.56
N ILE A 78 10.91 4.51 -8.81
CA ILE A 78 12.20 4.06 -9.36
C ILE A 78 11.99 2.96 -10.41
N ASN A 79 11.09 2.00 -10.16
CA ASN A 79 10.80 0.94 -11.12
C ASN A 79 10.17 1.48 -12.40
N GLN A 80 9.28 2.47 -12.30
CA GLN A 80 8.69 3.13 -13.48
C GLN A 80 9.76 3.86 -14.30
N GLU A 81 10.64 4.60 -13.63
CA GLU A 81 11.75 5.28 -14.29
C GLU A 81 12.72 4.29 -14.95
N LEU A 82 13.04 3.19 -14.26
CA LEU A 82 13.91 2.15 -14.80
C LEU A 82 13.28 1.48 -16.02
N ALA A 83 11.98 1.15 -15.96
CA ALA A 83 11.27 0.56 -17.08
C ALA A 83 11.30 1.48 -18.32
N GLN A 84 11.10 2.78 -18.13
CA GLN A 84 11.21 3.76 -19.22
C GLN A 84 12.63 3.78 -19.81
N ARG A 85 13.67 3.87 -18.97
CA ARG A 85 15.06 3.89 -19.42
C ARG A 85 15.45 2.62 -20.17
N VAL A 86 14.96 1.46 -19.72
CA VAL A 86 15.19 0.17 -20.39
C VAL A 86 14.56 0.18 -21.78
N GLU A 87 13.33 0.67 -21.92
CA GLU A 87 12.65 0.76 -23.21
C GLU A 87 13.41 1.69 -24.17
N GLU A 88 13.77 2.89 -23.73
CA GLU A 88 14.53 3.87 -24.53
C GLU A 88 15.86 3.28 -25.02
N ARG A 89 16.61 2.61 -24.13
CA ARG A 89 17.89 1.97 -24.49
C ARG A 89 17.70 0.78 -25.42
N THR A 90 16.65 0.00 -25.23
CA THR A 90 16.34 -1.15 -26.09
C THR A 90 16.00 -0.68 -27.51
N GLN A 91 15.22 0.40 -27.64
CA GLN A 91 14.90 1.00 -28.93
C GLN A 91 16.16 1.55 -29.62
N ALA A 92 16.98 2.31 -28.90
CA ALA A 92 18.23 2.84 -29.45
C ALA A 92 19.19 1.72 -29.92
N LEU A 93 19.30 0.63 -29.15
CA LEU A 93 20.11 -0.53 -29.54
C LEU A 93 19.58 -1.22 -30.79
N ARG A 94 18.26 -1.42 -30.92
CA ARG A 94 17.65 -2.00 -32.13
C ARG A 94 17.95 -1.15 -33.36
N GLN A 95 17.78 0.17 -33.26
CA GLN A 95 18.08 1.10 -34.36
C GLN A 95 19.55 1.04 -34.78
N ALA A 96 20.48 1.04 -33.83
CA ALA A 96 21.90 0.92 -34.12
C ALA A 96 22.25 -0.42 -34.78
N GLN A 97 21.63 -1.52 -34.33
CA GLN A 97 21.82 -2.84 -34.93
C GLN A 97 21.32 -2.89 -36.38
N GLU A 98 20.15 -2.32 -36.66
CA GLU A 98 19.59 -2.22 -38.00
C GLU A 98 20.52 -1.43 -38.94
N GLN A 99 21.04 -0.27 -38.49
CA GLN A 99 22.00 0.53 -39.24
C GLN A 99 23.29 -0.22 -39.54
N LEU A 100 23.82 -0.97 -38.57
CA LEU A 100 25.02 -1.79 -38.78
C LEU A 100 24.79 -2.88 -39.83
N ILE A 101 23.65 -3.57 -39.76
CA ILE A 101 23.28 -4.60 -40.76
C ILE A 101 23.15 -3.98 -42.14
N GLU A 102 22.54 -2.81 -42.26
CA GLU A 102 22.37 -2.11 -43.54
C GLU A 102 23.72 -1.67 -44.12
N SER A 103 24.59 -1.04 -43.31
CA SER A 103 25.93 -0.62 -43.75
C SER A 103 26.81 -1.82 -44.16
N SER A 104 26.72 -2.94 -43.43
CA SER A 104 27.45 -4.17 -43.78
C SER A 104 26.99 -4.78 -45.10
N LYS A 105 25.70 -4.67 -45.44
CA LYS A 105 25.16 -5.16 -46.73
C LYS A 105 25.57 -4.27 -47.89
N MET A 106 25.66 -2.95 -47.71
CA MET A 106 26.10 -2.02 -48.75
C MET A 106 27.60 -2.14 -49.06
N ALA A 107 28.39 -2.65 -48.12
CA ALA A 107 29.83 -2.83 -48.24
C ALA A 107 30.26 -4.19 -48.84
N ALA A 108 29.31 -5.12 -49.08
CA ALA A 108 29.55 -6.45 -49.65
C ALA A 108 29.08 -6.52 -51.11
#